data_AF-A0A124FZE3-F1
#
_entry.id   AF-A0A124FZE3-F1
#
_cell.length_a   1.000
_cell.length_b   1.000
_cell.length_c   1.000
_cell.angle_alpha   90.00
_cell.angle_beta   90.00
_cell.angle_gamma   90.00
#
_symmetry.space_group_name_H-M   'P 1'
#
loop_
_entity.id
_entity.type
_entity.pdbx_description
1 polymer ?
#
loop_
_entity_poly.entity_id
_entity_poly.type
_entity_poly.pdbx_seq_one_letter_code
_entity_poly.pdbx_strand_id
1 'polypeptide(L)'
;GITADNIFVDLLATEQPERHLSDIQQIIDGSDLPREVKEKSKAVFSRLAAAEAAVHDTTLESIHFHEVGAVDAIIDVVGTVMGLYLLGVDKIYASPLPMGKGFIKCMHGIIPSPAPATIEILQNVPVYGTGIEGELVTPTGAALIHTLAEDFIDLPAMKVEKTGYGSGKKAMQHPNLLRLIIGEGCSHNHKSGSLSRGHRHEHGHHVHSHVHGHDHGHVHCHADAASGPVHEHRHERKHDAEKDTGAI
;
A
#
# COMPACT_ATOMS: atom_id res chain seq x y z
N GLY A 1 8.28 -26.21 9.18
CA GLY A 1 8.67 -24.99 8.44
C GLY A 1 7.64 -24.71 7.38
N ILE A 2 7.67 -23.53 6.75
CA ILE A 2 6.87 -23.24 5.55
C ILE A 2 7.59 -23.89 4.36
N THR A 3 6.85 -24.62 3.53
CA THR A 3 7.32 -25.23 2.28
C THR A 3 6.52 -24.66 1.13
N ALA A 4 7.16 -24.45 -0.01
CA ALA A 4 6.51 -23.93 -1.22
C ALA A 4 6.96 -24.75 -2.43
N ASP A 5 6.04 -24.98 -3.35
CA ASP A 5 6.33 -25.60 -4.63
C ASP A 5 6.70 -24.52 -5.66
N ASN A 6 7.69 -24.83 -6.50
CA ASN A 6 8.11 -23.96 -7.58
C ASN A 6 7.62 -24.55 -8.91
N ILE A 7 6.89 -23.74 -9.66
CA ILE A 7 6.53 -24.04 -11.05
C ILE A 7 7.50 -23.25 -11.94
N PHE A 8 8.09 -23.96 -12.90
CA PHE A 8 8.98 -23.38 -13.91
C PHE A 8 8.32 -23.52 -15.28
N VAL A 9 8.39 -22.45 -16.06
CA VAL A 9 7.87 -22.40 -17.43
C VAL A 9 9.08 -22.36 -18.35
N ASP A 10 9.34 -23.48 -19.02
CA ASP A 10 10.40 -23.56 -20.01
C ASP A 10 9.85 -23.21 -21.39
N LEU A 11 10.37 -22.13 -21.97
CA LEU A 11 10.00 -21.70 -23.31
C LEU A 11 10.79 -22.52 -24.34
N LEU A 12 10.07 -23.16 -25.26
CA LEU A 12 10.68 -23.96 -26.32
C LEU A 12 11.32 -23.10 -27.43
N ALA A 13 10.97 -21.80 -27.49
CA ALA A 13 11.52 -20.84 -28.44
C ALA A 13 12.37 -19.79 -27.71
N THR A 14 13.49 -19.39 -28.32
CA THR A 14 14.48 -18.48 -27.73
C THR A 14 14.04 -17.01 -27.70
N GLU A 15 13.16 -16.59 -28.60
CA GLU A 15 12.65 -15.22 -28.67
C GLU A 15 11.14 -15.20 -28.41
N GLN A 16 10.71 -14.30 -27.52
CA GLN A 16 9.29 -14.05 -27.30
C GLN A 16 8.80 -12.98 -28.27
N PRO A 17 7.63 -13.17 -28.90
CA PRO A 17 7.04 -12.11 -29.69
C PRO A 17 6.67 -10.95 -28.77
N GLU A 18 6.94 -9.72 -29.22
CA GLU A 18 6.32 -8.55 -28.62
C GLU A 18 4.81 -8.66 -28.79
N ARG A 19 4.07 -8.41 -27.71
CA ARG A 19 2.61 -8.47 -27.69
C ARG A 19 2.03 -7.13 -27.29
N HIS A 20 1.01 -6.72 -28.04
CA HIS A 20 0.10 -5.68 -27.62
C HIS A 20 -0.97 -6.22 -26.69
N LEU A 21 -1.70 -5.33 -26.02
CA LEU A 21 -2.88 -5.69 -25.23
C LEU A 21 -3.89 -6.49 -26.05
N SER A 22 -4.11 -6.14 -27.32
CA SER A 22 -5.02 -6.85 -28.22
C SER A 22 -4.64 -8.31 -28.40
N ASP A 23 -3.33 -8.60 -28.51
CA ASP A 23 -2.84 -9.96 -28.73
C ASP A 23 -3.07 -10.82 -27.50
N ILE A 24 -2.82 -10.27 -26.31
CA ILE A 24 -3.08 -10.94 -25.03
C ILE A 24 -4.59 -11.21 -24.86
N GLN A 25 -5.44 -10.23 -25.18
CA GLN A 25 -6.89 -10.39 -25.11
C GLN A 25 -7.38 -11.49 -26.08
N GLN A 26 -6.83 -11.55 -27.29
CA GLN A 26 -7.15 -12.61 -28.26
C GLN A 26 -6.71 -13.99 -27.77
N ILE A 27 -5.52 -14.11 -27.19
CA ILE A 27 -5.03 -15.37 -26.57
C ILE A 27 -6.00 -15.83 -25.47
N ILE A 28 -6.43 -14.91 -24.60
CA ILE A 28 -7.37 -15.21 -23.52
C ILE A 28 -8.74 -15.61 -24.09
N ASP A 29 -9.25 -14.86 -25.07
CA ASP A 29 -10.57 -15.10 -25.66
C ASP A 29 -10.63 -16.42 -26.44
N GLY A 30 -9.55 -16.80 -27.12
CA GLY A 30 -9.42 -18.05 -27.86
C GLY A 30 -9.20 -19.31 -27.02
N SER A 31 -9.02 -19.18 -25.70
CA SER A 31 -8.81 -20.32 -24.79
C SER A 31 -10.11 -20.98 -24.33
N ASP A 32 -10.02 -22.16 -23.69
CA ASP A 32 -11.15 -22.84 -23.05
C ASP A 32 -11.40 -22.41 -21.60
N LEU A 33 -10.83 -21.27 -21.17
CA LEU A 33 -10.97 -20.77 -19.80
C LEU A 33 -12.44 -20.39 -19.50
N PRO A 34 -12.90 -20.57 -18.23
CA PRO A 34 -14.20 -20.09 -17.81
C PRO A 34 -14.38 -18.59 -18.08
N ARG A 35 -15.61 -18.17 -18.39
CA ARG A 35 -15.92 -16.78 -18.75
C ARG A 35 -15.41 -15.77 -17.72
N GLU A 36 -15.66 -16.05 -16.44
CA GLU A 36 -15.22 -15.20 -15.33
C GLU A 36 -13.70 -15.05 -15.27
N VAL A 37 -12.95 -16.13 -15.53
CA VAL A 37 -11.48 -16.09 -15.59
C VAL A 37 -11.03 -15.20 -16.73
N LYS A 38 -11.62 -15.35 -17.92
CA LYS A 38 -11.30 -14.48 -19.08
C LYS A 38 -11.56 -13.01 -18.78
N GLU A 39 -12.74 -12.69 -18.22
CA GLU A 39 -13.14 -11.32 -17.92
C GLU A 39 -12.21 -10.67 -16.88
N LYS A 40 -11.93 -11.37 -15.77
CA LYS A 40 -11.03 -10.87 -14.71
C LYS A 40 -9.58 -10.74 -15.19
N SER A 41 -9.06 -11.72 -15.93
CA SER A 41 -7.70 -11.64 -16.48
C SER A 41 -7.54 -10.48 -17.47
N LYS A 42 -8.51 -10.27 -18.37
CA LYS A 42 -8.49 -9.11 -19.28
C LYS A 42 -8.56 -7.79 -18.52
N ALA A 43 -9.36 -7.70 -17.46
CA ALA A 43 -9.41 -6.49 -16.63
C ALA A 43 -8.06 -6.16 -15.98
N VAL A 44 -7.33 -7.17 -15.49
CA VAL A 44 -5.97 -7.00 -14.93
C VAL A 44 -5.00 -6.50 -16.00
N PHE A 45 -5.02 -7.09 -17.20
CA PHE A 45 -4.17 -6.64 -18.31
C PHE A 45 -4.52 -5.23 -18.78
N SER A 46 -5.79 -4.87 -18.84
CA SER A 46 -6.20 -3.50 -19.17
C SER A 46 -5.70 -2.48 -18.15
N ARG A 47 -5.67 -2.84 -16.85
CA ARG A 47 -5.09 -1.98 -15.81
C ARG A 47 -3.59 -1.81 -15.98
N LEU A 48 -2.86 -2.90 -16.26
CA LEU A 48 -1.43 -2.84 -16.57
C LEU A 48 -1.16 -1.96 -17.79
N ALA A 49 -1.90 -2.18 -18.88
CA ALA A 49 -1.78 -1.41 -20.11
C ALA A 49 -1.98 0.09 -19.88
N ALA A 50 -3.00 0.47 -19.11
CA ALA A 50 -3.29 1.87 -18.82
C ALA A 50 -2.14 2.54 -18.04
N ALA A 51 -1.56 1.85 -17.06
CA ALA A 51 -0.45 2.37 -16.29
C ALA A 51 0.83 2.49 -17.10
N GLU A 52 1.16 1.47 -17.90
CA GLU A 52 2.31 1.51 -18.80
C GLU A 52 2.14 2.62 -19.85
N ALA A 53 0.93 2.80 -20.39
CA ALA A 53 0.63 3.87 -21.35
C ALA A 53 0.85 5.27 -20.76
N ALA A 54 0.44 5.48 -19.51
CA ALA A 54 0.68 6.73 -18.80
C ALA A 54 2.17 6.99 -18.53
N VAL A 55 2.93 5.96 -18.12
CA VAL A 55 4.37 6.07 -17.86
C VAL A 55 5.18 6.33 -19.13
N HIS A 56 4.75 5.76 -20.26
CA HIS A 56 5.43 5.86 -21.55
C HIS A 56 4.89 6.97 -22.47
N ASP A 57 3.95 7.79 -22.00
CA ASP A 57 3.29 8.85 -22.78
C ASP A 57 2.77 8.35 -24.15
N THR A 58 2.03 7.25 -24.11
CA THR A 58 1.52 6.54 -25.30
C THR A 58 0.06 6.15 -25.09
N THR A 59 -0.60 5.57 -26.10
CA THR A 59 -1.99 5.10 -25.98
C THR A 59 -2.05 3.61 -25.62
N LEU A 60 -3.21 3.14 -25.16
CA LEU A 60 -3.42 1.72 -24.87
C LEU A 60 -3.25 0.83 -26.11
N GLU A 61 -3.55 1.36 -27.30
CA GLU A 61 -3.44 0.63 -28.57
C GLU A 61 -1.98 0.53 -29.04
N SER A 62 -1.16 1.53 -28.74
CA SER A 62 0.26 1.58 -29.13
C SER A 62 1.21 1.08 -28.04
N ILE A 63 0.70 0.61 -26.89
CA ILE A 63 1.55 0.03 -25.85
C ILE A 63 2.14 -1.29 -26.34
N HIS A 64 3.47 -1.35 -26.35
CA HIS A 64 4.22 -2.59 -26.48
C HIS A 64 4.65 -3.00 -25.08
N PHE A 65 4.19 -4.17 -24.63
CA PHE A 65 4.64 -4.65 -23.34
C PHE A 65 6.02 -5.27 -23.49
N HIS A 66 7.03 -4.56 -22.99
CA HIS A 66 8.38 -5.09 -22.96
C HIS A 66 8.49 -6.18 -21.88
N GLU A 67 8.08 -5.92 -20.63
CA GLU A 67 8.20 -6.88 -19.51
C GLU A 67 6.90 -7.67 -19.25
N VAL A 68 5.75 -7.08 -19.58
CA VAL A 68 4.42 -7.55 -19.15
C VAL A 68 3.68 -8.35 -20.24
N GLY A 69 4.22 -8.39 -21.46
CA GLY A 69 3.67 -9.13 -22.61
C GLY A 69 4.27 -10.52 -22.76
N ALA A 70 5.26 -10.82 -21.92
CA ALA A 70 5.91 -12.11 -21.85
C ALA A 70 4.92 -13.19 -21.39
N VAL A 71 5.19 -14.43 -21.82
CA VAL A 71 4.44 -15.62 -21.42
C VAL A 71 4.34 -15.74 -19.89
N ASP A 72 5.40 -15.35 -19.17
CA ASP A 72 5.42 -15.37 -17.71
C ASP A 72 4.31 -14.51 -17.09
N ALA A 73 4.13 -13.27 -17.57
CA ALA A 73 3.09 -12.38 -17.08
C ALA A 73 1.68 -12.89 -17.41
N ILE A 74 1.49 -13.52 -18.58
CA ILE A 74 0.23 -14.18 -18.95
C ILE A 74 -0.07 -15.32 -17.97
N ILE A 75 0.92 -16.16 -17.67
CA ILE A 75 0.76 -17.28 -16.75
C ILE A 75 0.52 -16.79 -15.32
N ASP A 76 1.22 -15.75 -14.86
CA ASP A 76 1.04 -15.17 -13.53
C ASP A 76 -0.38 -14.63 -13.36
N VAL A 77 -0.88 -13.83 -14.32
CA VAL A 77 -2.21 -13.21 -14.23
C VAL A 77 -3.31 -14.26 -14.39
N VAL A 78 -3.27 -15.05 -15.47
CA VAL A 78 -4.30 -16.06 -15.76
C VAL A 78 -4.28 -17.16 -14.71
N GLY A 79 -3.09 -17.62 -14.31
CA GLY A 79 -2.91 -18.64 -13.28
C GLY A 79 -3.43 -18.19 -11.92
N THR A 80 -3.18 -16.93 -11.53
CA THR A 80 -3.74 -16.37 -10.29
C THR A 80 -5.27 -16.34 -10.31
N VAL A 81 -5.86 -15.80 -11.39
CA VAL A 81 -7.32 -15.71 -11.52
C VAL A 81 -7.96 -17.10 -11.58
N MET A 82 -7.37 -18.03 -12.33
CA MET A 82 -7.82 -19.44 -12.37
C MET A 82 -7.70 -20.11 -11.00
N GLY A 83 -6.61 -19.88 -10.28
CA GLY A 83 -6.42 -20.41 -8.93
C GLY A 83 -7.51 -19.95 -7.97
N LEU A 84 -7.85 -18.66 -7.99
CA LEU A 84 -8.95 -18.09 -7.21
C LEU A 84 -10.31 -18.70 -7.60
N TYR A 85 -10.55 -18.89 -8.90
CA TYR A 85 -11.75 -19.54 -9.42
C TYR A 85 -11.87 -20.99 -8.94
N LEU A 86 -10.80 -21.79 -9.05
CA LEU A 86 -10.77 -23.18 -8.60
C LEU A 86 -10.89 -23.33 -7.08
N LEU A 87 -10.43 -22.33 -6.32
CA LEU A 87 -10.61 -22.26 -4.87
C LEU A 87 -12.04 -21.86 -4.45
N GLY A 88 -12.87 -21.40 -5.39
CA GLY A 88 -14.23 -20.92 -5.10
C GLY A 88 -14.23 -19.63 -4.28
N VAL A 89 -13.28 -18.73 -4.53
CA VAL A 89 -13.19 -17.46 -3.79
C VAL A 89 -14.19 -16.45 -4.35
N ASP A 90 -15.19 -16.07 -3.54
CA ASP A 90 -16.20 -15.09 -3.91
C ASP A 90 -15.72 -13.64 -3.77
N LYS A 91 -14.98 -13.35 -2.69
CA LYS A 91 -14.57 -12.01 -2.29
C LYS A 91 -13.10 -11.99 -1.87
N ILE A 92 -12.40 -10.92 -2.25
CA ILE A 92 -10.99 -10.73 -1.93
C ILE A 92 -10.85 -9.42 -1.17
N TYR A 93 -10.14 -9.46 -0.04
CA TYR A 93 -9.73 -8.29 0.71
C TYR A 93 -8.21 -8.29 0.84
N ALA A 94 -7.60 -7.12 0.81
CA ALA A 94 -6.16 -6.96 0.97
C ALA A 94 -5.85 -6.06 2.16
N SER A 95 -4.75 -6.28 2.86
CA SER A 95 -4.22 -5.24 3.77
C SER A 95 -3.62 -4.09 2.95
N PRO A 96 -3.39 -2.91 3.55
CA PRO A 96 -2.54 -1.88 2.94
C PRO A 96 -1.23 -2.49 2.41
N LEU A 97 -0.71 -1.95 1.30
CA LEU A 97 0.41 -2.57 0.60
C LEU A 97 1.77 -2.01 1.06
N PRO A 98 2.77 -2.87 1.30
CA PRO A 98 4.10 -2.44 1.71
C PRO A 98 4.93 -1.89 0.54
N MET A 99 5.43 -0.67 0.65
CA MET A 99 6.34 -0.05 -0.31
C MET A 99 7.80 -0.24 0.13
N GLY A 100 8.61 -0.74 -0.79
CA GLY A 100 10.08 -0.76 -0.65
C GLY A 100 10.71 0.56 -1.05
N LYS A 101 12.05 0.64 -0.97
CA LYS A 101 12.85 1.82 -1.33
C LYS A 101 14.07 1.47 -2.17
N GLY A 102 14.78 2.48 -2.65
CA GLY A 102 16.05 2.32 -3.35
C GLY A 102 15.85 2.19 -4.86
N PHE A 103 16.63 1.33 -5.50
CA PHE A 103 16.62 1.15 -6.96
C PHE A 103 16.42 -0.32 -7.34
N ILE A 104 15.79 -0.53 -8.47
CA ILE A 104 15.54 -1.85 -9.07
C ILE A 104 16.11 -1.88 -10.49
N LYS A 105 16.56 -3.06 -10.92
CA LYS A 105 17.08 -3.28 -12.27
C LYS A 105 16.01 -4.01 -13.08
N CYS A 106 15.58 -3.39 -14.16
CA CYS A 106 14.56 -3.87 -15.10
C CYS A 106 15.05 -3.64 -16.54
N MET A 107 14.24 -3.96 -17.55
CA MET A 107 14.53 -3.70 -18.96
C MET A 107 14.60 -2.22 -19.30
N HIS A 108 13.97 -1.37 -18.48
CA HIS A 108 14.10 0.09 -18.55
C HIS A 108 15.37 0.62 -17.84
N GLY A 109 16.28 -0.28 -17.45
CA GLY A 109 17.51 0.06 -16.74
C GLY A 109 17.34 0.07 -15.23
N ILE A 110 18.06 0.97 -14.56
CA ILE A 110 17.99 1.14 -13.11
C ILE A 110 17.02 2.26 -12.81
N ILE A 111 15.90 1.93 -12.16
CA ILE A 111 14.81 2.86 -11.85
C ILE A 111 14.54 2.88 -10.34
N PRO A 112 13.97 3.97 -9.78
CA PRO A 112 13.60 4.00 -8.37
C PRO A 112 12.54 2.93 -8.06
N SER A 113 12.59 2.42 -6.82
CA SER A 113 11.54 1.59 -6.23
C SER A 113 10.71 2.44 -5.27
N PRO A 114 9.36 2.41 -5.35
CA PRO A 114 8.55 1.57 -6.25
C PRO A 114 8.63 1.98 -7.73
N ALA A 115 8.44 1.01 -8.63
CA ALA A 115 8.47 1.26 -10.07
C ALA A 115 7.39 2.28 -10.50
N PRO A 116 7.61 3.10 -11.55
CA PRO A 116 6.63 4.09 -12.02
C PRO A 116 5.25 3.48 -12.32
N ALA A 117 5.20 2.35 -13.04
CA ALA A 117 3.96 1.66 -13.34
C ALA A 117 3.25 1.17 -12.07
N THR A 118 3.98 0.69 -11.05
CA THR A 118 3.42 0.31 -9.75
C THR A 118 2.74 1.50 -9.06
N ILE A 119 3.38 2.67 -9.04
CA ILE A 119 2.80 3.87 -8.43
C ILE A 119 1.55 4.33 -9.19
N GLU A 120 1.59 4.28 -10.53
CA GLU A 120 0.45 4.64 -11.37
C GLU A 120 -0.74 3.69 -11.13
N ILE A 121 -0.48 2.38 -11.03
CA ILE A 121 -1.53 1.40 -10.72
C ILE A 121 -2.16 1.65 -9.36
N LEU A 122 -1.35 1.98 -8.35
CA LEU A 122 -1.78 2.08 -6.95
C LEU A 122 -2.37 3.44 -6.55
N GLN A 123 -2.69 4.31 -7.52
CA GLN A 123 -3.42 5.55 -7.23
C GLN A 123 -4.71 5.27 -6.46
N ASN A 124 -4.89 5.95 -5.32
CA ASN A 124 -6.00 5.76 -4.38
C ASN A 124 -6.03 4.40 -3.63
N VAL A 125 -4.97 3.60 -3.69
CA VAL A 125 -4.83 2.38 -2.87
C VAL A 125 -4.05 2.71 -1.58
N PRO A 126 -4.48 2.20 -0.40
CA PRO A 126 -3.71 2.34 0.83
C PRO A 126 -2.35 1.64 0.75
N VAL A 127 -1.28 2.41 0.98
CA VAL A 127 0.10 1.91 0.99
C VAL A 127 0.86 2.43 2.22
N TYR A 128 1.94 1.76 2.60
CA TYR A 128 2.82 2.21 3.70
C TYR A 128 4.30 1.91 3.41
N GLY A 129 5.21 2.75 3.90
CA GLY A 129 6.65 2.54 3.75
C GLY A 129 7.20 1.51 4.73
N THR A 130 8.08 0.63 4.26
CA THR A 130 8.68 -0.44 5.10
C THR A 130 10.16 -0.21 5.44
N GLY A 131 10.83 0.72 4.76
CA GLY A 131 12.27 0.91 4.89
C GLY A 131 13.13 -0.18 4.24
N ILE A 132 12.51 -1.21 3.65
CA ILE A 132 13.16 -2.37 3.02
C ILE A 132 13.65 -2.00 1.62
N GLU A 133 14.87 -2.41 1.27
CA GLU A 133 15.44 -2.16 -0.06
C GLU A 133 14.91 -3.14 -1.12
N GLY A 134 14.52 -2.58 -2.26
CA GLY A 134 14.05 -3.28 -3.45
C GLY A 134 12.54 -3.36 -3.59
N GLU A 135 12.10 -4.00 -4.67
CA GLU A 135 10.69 -4.14 -5.02
C GLU A 135 9.97 -5.15 -4.13
N LEU A 136 8.95 -4.68 -3.41
CA LEU A 136 8.05 -5.53 -2.61
C LEU A 136 6.72 -5.81 -3.31
N VAL A 137 6.28 -4.86 -4.14
CA VAL A 137 5.07 -4.95 -4.94
C VAL A 137 5.48 -4.66 -6.38
N THR A 138 5.39 -5.69 -7.22
CA THR A 138 5.67 -5.58 -8.66
C THR A 138 4.48 -4.94 -9.37
N PRO A 139 4.64 -4.39 -10.59
CA PRO A 139 3.53 -3.89 -11.39
C PRO A 139 2.43 -4.94 -11.57
N THR A 140 2.79 -6.18 -11.90
CA THR A 140 1.85 -7.31 -12.03
C THR A 140 1.08 -7.59 -10.74
N GLY A 141 1.78 -7.62 -9.60
CA GLY A 141 1.15 -7.84 -8.29
C GLY A 141 0.21 -6.71 -7.90
N ALA A 142 0.60 -5.46 -8.15
CA ALA A 142 -0.24 -4.28 -7.95
C ALA A 142 -1.51 -4.35 -8.80
N ALA A 143 -1.39 -4.70 -10.09
CA ALA A 143 -2.53 -4.78 -10.98
C ALA A 143 -3.50 -5.90 -10.59
N LEU A 144 -2.98 -7.06 -10.20
CA LEU A 144 -3.77 -8.17 -9.69
C LEU A 144 -4.57 -7.75 -8.45
N ILE A 145 -3.89 -7.27 -7.41
CA ILE A 145 -4.57 -6.99 -6.14
C ILE A 145 -5.51 -5.80 -6.25
N HIS A 146 -5.14 -4.75 -6.99
CA HIS A 146 -6.03 -3.60 -7.21
C HIS A 146 -7.27 -4.01 -8.01
N THR A 147 -7.13 -4.87 -9.01
CA THR A 147 -8.29 -5.25 -9.84
C THR A 147 -9.21 -6.23 -9.14
N LEU A 148 -8.66 -7.13 -8.33
CA LEU A 148 -9.40 -8.26 -7.78
C LEU A 148 -9.92 -8.04 -6.36
N ALA A 149 -9.27 -7.18 -5.55
CA ALA A 149 -9.72 -6.90 -4.19
C ALA A 149 -10.96 -5.98 -4.19
N GLU A 150 -11.93 -6.29 -3.33
CA GLU A 150 -13.09 -5.42 -3.07
C GLU A 150 -12.71 -4.19 -2.26
N ASP A 151 -11.81 -4.36 -1.29
CA ASP A 151 -11.38 -3.30 -0.39
C ASP A 151 -10.01 -3.60 0.24
N PHE A 152 -9.38 -2.55 0.76
CA PHE A 152 -8.09 -2.60 1.45
C PHE A 152 -8.29 -2.36 2.95
N ILE A 153 -8.36 -3.44 3.72
CA ILE A 153 -8.74 -3.47 5.15
C ILE A 153 -7.78 -4.34 5.97
N ASP A 154 -7.79 -4.16 7.29
CA ASP A 154 -7.20 -5.15 8.21
C ASP A 154 -7.94 -6.49 8.13
N LEU A 155 -7.32 -7.56 8.63
CA LEU A 155 -7.89 -8.91 8.64
C LEU A 155 -9.32 -8.88 9.22
N PRO A 156 -10.37 -9.13 8.40
CA PRO A 156 -11.74 -9.04 8.89
C PRO A 156 -12.05 -10.14 9.89
N ALA A 157 -13.09 -9.93 10.69
CA ALA A 157 -13.63 -10.99 11.53
C ALA A 157 -14.12 -12.14 10.63
N MET A 158 -13.47 -13.30 10.74
CA MET A 158 -13.77 -14.46 9.92
C MET A 158 -13.48 -15.76 10.67
N LYS A 159 -14.13 -16.83 10.27
CA LYS A 159 -13.75 -18.20 10.64
C LYS A 159 -12.74 -18.70 9.63
N VAL A 160 -11.47 -18.77 10.03
CA VAL A 160 -10.39 -19.25 9.17
C VAL A 160 -10.55 -20.74 8.87
N GLU A 161 -10.49 -21.10 7.59
CA GLU A 161 -10.58 -22.48 7.13
C GLU A 161 -9.24 -22.99 6.60
N LYS A 162 -8.55 -22.17 5.80
CA LYS A 162 -7.28 -22.54 5.16
C LYS A 162 -6.33 -21.35 5.13
N THR A 163 -5.04 -21.66 5.09
CA THR A 163 -3.98 -20.68 4.85
C THR A 163 -3.05 -21.19 3.76
N GLY A 164 -2.49 -20.26 2.99
CA GLY A 164 -1.53 -20.55 1.93
C GLY A 164 -0.39 -19.54 1.95
N TYR A 165 0.78 -19.95 1.50
CA TYR A 165 1.97 -19.10 1.45
C TYR A 165 2.64 -19.21 0.09
N GLY A 166 2.82 -18.07 -0.58
CA GLY A 166 3.71 -17.93 -1.71
C GLY A 166 5.11 -17.56 -1.22
N SER A 167 6.14 -18.25 -1.72
CA SER A 167 7.54 -17.97 -1.38
C SER A 167 8.20 -17.19 -2.51
N GLY A 168 8.47 -15.91 -2.27
CA GLY A 168 9.26 -15.11 -3.20
C GLY A 168 10.69 -15.65 -3.30
N LYS A 169 11.26 -15.60 -4.52
CA LYS A 169 12.60 -16.15 -4.80
C LYS A 169 13.75 -15.25 -4.33
N LYS A 170 13.47 -13.96 -4.10
CA LYS A 170 14.48 -12.98 -3.67
C LYS A 170 14.79 -13.17 -2.19
N ALA A 171 16.07 -13.39 -1.87
CA ALA A 171 16.55 -13.41 -0.50
C ALA A 171 16.51 -11.99 0.09
N MET A 172 15.92 -11.86 1.27
CA MET A 172 15.69 -10.58 1.94
C MET A 172 15.95 -10.72 3.45
N GLN A 173 16.18 -9.60 4.13
CA GLN A 173 16.36 -9.60 5.59
C GLN A 173 15.09 -10.02 6.35
N HIS A 174 13.94 -9.93 5.69
CA HIS A 174 12.65 -10.40 6.20
C HIS A 174 12.11 -11.52 5.30
N PRO A 175 11.21 -12.39 5.82
CA PRO A 175 10.60 -13.42 5.01
C PRO A 175 9.88 -12.81 3.80
N ASN A 176 10.34 -13.14 2.59
CA ASN A 176 9.71 -12.74 1.34
C ASN A 176 8.53 -13.67 1.04
N LEU A 177 7.45 -13.51 1.79
CA LEU A 177 6.29 -14.38 1.74
C LEU A 177 5.02 -13.58 1.47
N LEU A 178 4.17 -14.10 0.57
CA LEU A 178 2.78 -13.68 0.44
C LEU A 178 1.91 -14.68 1.20
N ARG A 179 0.96 -14.20 2.01
CA ARG A 179 0.04 -15.07 2.76
C ARG A 179 -1.40 -14.89 2.28
N LEU A 180 -2.07 -16.00 2.03
CA LEU A 180 -3.51 -16.07 1.83
C LEU A 180 -4.18 -16.69 3.06
N ILE A 181 -5.32 -16.13 3.45
CA ILE A 181 -6.19 -16.65 4.51
C ILE A 181 -7.58 -16.79 3.89
N ILE A 182 -8.10 -18.00 3.86
CA ILE A 182 -9.41 -18.32 3.29
C ILE A 182 -10.33 -18.76 4.43
N GLY A 183 -11.57 -18.31 4.37
CA GLY A 183 -12.61 -18.74 5.28
C GLY A 183 -13.86 -17.89 5.18
N GLU A 184 -14.79 -18.12 6.11
CA GLU A 184 -16.12 -17.53 6.07
C GLU A 184 -16.16 -16.22 6.88
N GLY A 185 -16.65 -15.14 6.25
CA GLY A 185 -16.84 -13.86 6.93
C GLY A 185 -17.88 -13.93 8.05
N CYS A 186 -17.56 -13.38 9.21
CA CYS A 186 -18.50 -13.27 10.31
C CYS A 186 -19.51 -12.14 10.01
N SER A 187 -20.71 -12.51 9.56
CA SER A 187 -21.80 -11.55 9.41
C SER A 187 -22.16 -10.98 10.78
N HIS A 188 -21.89 -9.70 11.01
CA HIS A 188 -22.42 -9.00 12.18
C HIS A 188 -23.92 -8.84 11.98
N ASN A 189 -24.70 -9.78 12.51
CA ASN A 189 -26.10 -9.55 12.77
C ASN A 189 -26.18 -8.47 13.86
N HIS A 190 -26.14 -7.21 13.46
CA HIS A 190 -26.68 -6.12 14.27
C HIS A 190 -28.17 -6.40 14.42
N LYS A 191 -28.54 -7.24 15.38
CA LYS A 191 -29.78 -6.98 16.10
C LYS A 191 -29.55 -5.62 16.75
N SER A 192 -30.01 -4.57 16.06
CA SER A 192 -30.35 -3.31 16.69
C SER A 192 -31.44 -3.61 17.70
N GLY A 193 -31.02 -4.14 18.86
CA GLY A 193 -31.80 -4.11 20.06
C GLY A 193 -31.93 -2.64 20.39
N SER A 194 -33.09 -2.08 20.08
CA SER A 194 -33.57 -0.85 20.67
C SER A 194 -33.38 -0.94 22.18
N LEU A 195 -32.25 -0.42 22.67
CA LEU A 195 -32.08 -0.06 24.07
C LEU A 195 -32.82 1.26 24.28
N SER A 196 -34.13 1.23 24.06
CA SER A 196 -35.04 2.14 24.74
C SER A 196 -35.19 1.64 26.17
N ARG A 197 -34.41 2.22 27.08
CA ARG A 197 -34.87 2.60 28.41
C ARG A 197 -33.84 3.55 28.99
N GLY A 198 -34.11 4.84 28.79
CA GLY A 198 -33.49 5.89 29.57
C GLY A 198 -33.80 5.65 31.04
N HIS A 199 -32.80 5.24 31.81
CA HIS A 199 -32.82 5.42 33.25
C HIS A 199 -32.50 6.88 33.53
N ARG A 200 -33.56 7.66 33.66
CA ARG A 200 -33.53 9.03 34.16
C ARG A 200 -33.34 8.93 35.68
N HIS A 201 -32.16 9.26 36.19
CA HIS A 201 -31.97 9.45 37.63
C HIS A 201 -32.50 10.84 38.00
N GLU A 202 -33.57 10.89 38.78
CA GLU A 202 -33.99 12.11 39.48
C GLU A 202 -33.01 12.36 40.63
N HIS A 203 -32.22 13.42 40.52
CA HIS A 203 -31.53 13.99 41.67
C HIS A 203 -32.49 14.94 42.38
N GLY A 204 -33.03 14.49 43.51
CA GLY A 204 -33.74 15.36 44.44
C GLY A 204 -32.78 16.44 44.94
N HIS A 205 -33.12 17.70 44.65
CA HIS A 205 -32.45 18.86 45.22
C HIS A 205 -32.65 18.86 46.74
N HIS A 206 -31.60 18.54 47.49
CA HIS A 206 -31.48 18.96 48.88
C HIS A 206 -30.63 20.23 48.92
N VAL A 207 -31.29 21.35 49.18
CA VAL A 207 -30.66 22.61 49.53
C VAL A 207 -30.12 22.47 50.95
N HIS A 208 -28.81 22.45 51.11
CA HIS A 208 -28.17 22.72 52.39
C HIS A 208 -27.49 24.08 52.34
N SER A 209 -28.08 25.02 53.07
CA SER A 209 -27.49 26.29 53.42
C SER A 209 -26.39 26.06 54.45
N HIS A 210 -25.12 26.23 54.07
CA HIS A 210 -24.06 26.45 55.03
C HIS A 210 -23.42 27.81 54.78
N VAL A 211 -23.52 28.66 55.79
CA VAL A 211 -22.80 29.92 55.90
C VAL A 211 -21.43 29.61 56.48
N HIS A 212 -20.38 29.80 55.68
CA HIS A 212 -19.05 30.05 56.21
C HIS A 212 -18.63 31.43 55.74
N GLY A 213 -18.77 32.40 56.65
CA GLY A 213 -17.95 33.61 56.57
C GLY A 213 -16.52 33.23 56.92
N HIS A 214 -15.56 33.70 56.15
CA HIS A 214 -14.46 34.53 56.64
C HIS A 214 -13.65 35.10 55.46
N ASP A 215 -13.62 36.43 55.51
CA ASP A 215 -12.71 37.48 55.02
C ASP A 215 -11.77 37.30 53.82
N HIS A 216 -11.71 38.41 53.07
CA HIS A 216 -11.10 38.59 51.76
C HIS A 216 -9.62 38.95 51.82
N GLY A 217 -8.89 38.51 50.80
CA GLY A 217 -7.57 39.06 50.46
C GLY A 217 -7.31 38.92 48.96
N HIS A 218 -7.88 39.80 48.15
CA HIS A 218 -7.43 40.01 46.77
C HIS A 218 -6.25 40.98 46.75
N VAL A 219 -5.18 40.64 46.04
CA VAL A 219 -4.28 41.64 45.45
C VAL A 219 -3.92 41.19 44.04
N HIS A 220 -4.22 42.06 43.07
CA HIS A 220 -3.73 42.00 41.69
C HIS A 220 -2.45 42.83 41.53
N CYS A 221 -1.76 42.59 40.40
CA CYS A 221 -1.01 43.54 39.56
C CYS A 221 0.54 43.51 39.57
N HIS A 222 1.04 43.26 38.34
CA HIS A 222 2.04 43.99 37.54
C HIS A 222 3.42 44.39 38.08
N ALA A 223 4.42 43.94 37.31
CA ALA A 223 5.54 44.66 36.68
C ALA A 223 6.40 45.68 37.47
N ASP A 224 7.69 45.35 37.40
CA ASP A 224 8.88 46.21 37.25
C ASP A 224 9.59 46.86 38.46
N ALA A 225 10.90 46.64 38.39
CA ALA A 225 12.02 47.55 38.65
C ALA A 225 12.83 47.42 39.96
N ALA A 226 14.09 47.05 39.74
CA ALA A 226 15.32 47.70 40.22
C ALA A 226 15.93 47.27 41.57
N SER A 227 17.13 46.66 41.47
CA SER A 227 18.40 47.01 42.15
C SER A 227 19.41 45.86 41.96
N GLY A 228 20.28 45.85 40.95
CA GLY A 228 21.60 46.53 40.89
C GLY A 228 22.73 45.59 41.41
N PRO A 229 24.03 45.71 41.02
CA PRO A 229 24.66 46.63 40.07
C PRO A 229 25.34 45.94 38.85
N VAL A 230 25.77 46.82 37.96
CA VAL A 230 26.32 46.69 36.61
C VAL A 230 27.84 46.42 36.63
N HIS A 231 28.36 45.72 35.62
CA HIS A 231 29.60 46.12 34.93
C HIS A 231 29.61 45.65 33.45
N GLU A 232 29.54 46.64 32.55
CA GLU A 232 29.94 46.63 31.12
C GLU A 232 31.48 46.74 31.00
N HIS A 233 32.19 46.47 29.89
CA HIS A 233 32.07 46.92 28.49
C HIS A 233 32.80 45.93 27.52
N ARG A 234 32.37 45.65 26.28
CA ARG A 234 32.43 46.44 25.01
C ARG A 234 33.91 46.82 24.65
N HIS A 235 34.50 46.52 23.49
CA HIS A 235 34.06 46.78 22.10
C HIS A 235 35.03 46.25 21.01
N GLU A 236 34.47 46.11 19.80
CA GLU A 236 34.99 46.43 18.45
C GLU A 236 36.16 45.62 17.83
N ARG A 237 35.84 44.78 16.83
CA ARG A 237 35.88 45.03 15.36
C ARG A 237 37.25 45.48 14.84
N LYS A 238 37.81 44.73 13.87
CA LYS A 238 37.92 45.09 12.44
C LYS A 238 38.97 44.23 11.70
N HIS A 239 38.60 43.77 10.49
CA HIS A 239 39.41 43.68 9.24
C HIS A 239 40.69 42.78 9.26
N ASP A 240 41.11 42.05 8.23
CA ASP A 240 40.88 42.05 6.78
C ASP A 240 41.43 40.75 6.12
N ALA A 241 40.82 40.42 4.98
CA ALA A 241 41.40 39.99 3.69
C ALA A 241 42.18 38.66 3.47
N GLU A 242 41.67 37.92 2.46
CA GLU A 242 42.37 37.30 1.29
C GLU A 242 43.47 36.25 1.54
N LYS A 243 43.64 35.14 0.78
CA LYS A 243 43.32 34.69 -0.58
C LYS A 243 43.55 33.15 -0.57
N ASP A 244 42.67 32.31 -1.12
CA ASP A 244 42.58 31.85 -2.52
C ASP A 244 43.63 30.80 -2.96
N THR A 245 43.24 29.98 -3.95
CA THR A 245 43.84 28.77 -4.56
C THR A 245 43.41 27.45 -3.90
N GLY A 246 42.83 26.45 -4.59
CA GLY A 246 42.53 26.24 -6.01
C GLY A 246 42.76 24.76 -6.37
N ALA A 247 41.75 24.14 -7.02
CA ALA A 247 41.78 22.90 -7.84
C ALA A 247 42.18 21.58 -7.12
N ILE A 248 41.65 20.38 -7.42
CA ILE A 248 40.98 19.79 -8.60
C ILE A 248 39.87 18.87 -8.08
#